data_AF-A0A0L6WTV4-F1
#
_entry.id   AF-A0A0L6WTV4-F1
#
_cell.length_a   1.000
_cell.length_b   1.000
_cell.length_c   1.000
_cell.angle_alpha   90.00
_cell.angle_beta   90.00
_cell.angle_gamma   90.00
#
_symmetry.space_group_name_H-M   'P 1'
#
loop_
_entity.id
_entity.type
_entity.pdbx_description
1 polymer ?
#
loop_
_entity_poly.entity_id
_entity_poly.type
_entity_poly.pdbx_seq_one_letter_code
_entity_poly.pdbx_strand_id
1 'polypeptide(L)'
;MQLVRDLRCKQSAILTQLRTSHIALNQYLFHIKQSETPVCPNCLGLMVETIHHFLFECLHYQQERHVHLRTKLRCKAESLQHLLATADALKYLFRFIRSTQRFKLLLPSDST
;
A
#
# COMPACT_ATOMS: atom_id res chain seq x y z
N MET A 1 27.84 2.22 -4.06
CA MET A 1 26.44 2.15 -4.55
C MET A 1 25.56 1.32 -3.59
N GLN A 2 25.20 1.86 -2.42
CA GLN A 2 24.35 1.17 -1.42
C GLN A 2 22.85 1.47 -1.62
N LEU A 3 22.52 2.71 -2.00
CA LEU A 3 21.13 3.22 -2.15
C LEU A 3 20.22 2.35 -3.04
N VAL A 4 20.72 1.86 -4.18
CA VAL A 4 19.92 1.05 -5.12
C VAL A 4 19.63 -0.36 -4.57
N ARG A 5 20.46 -0.86 -3.65
CA ARG A 5 20.21 -2.16 -2.97
C ARG A 5 19.16 -1.97 -1.87
N ASP A 6 19.27 -0.91 -1.08
CA ASP A 6 18.36 -0.63 0.03
C ASP A 6 16.90 -0.40 -0.41
N LEU A 7 16.70 0.28 -1.55
CA LEU A 7 15.37 0.47 -2.13
C LEU A 7 14.70 -0.87 -2.49
N ARG A 8 15.46 -1.81 -3.05
CA ARG A 8 14.97 -3.16 -3.42
C ARG A 8 14.63 -4.00 -2.19
N CYS A 9 15.41 -3.87 -1.11
CA CYS A 9 15.12 -4.54 0.16
C CYS A 9 13.82 -4.01 0.80
N LYS A 10 13.64 -2.69 0.85
CA LYS A 10 12.42 -2.05 1.41
C LYS A 10 11.17 -2.42 0.63
N GLN A 11 11.23 -2.40 -0.70
CA GLN A 11 10.12 -2.85 -1.55
C GLN A 11 9.78 -4.33 -1.29
N SER A 12 10.79 -5.19 -1.18
CA SER A 12 10.59 -6.62 -0.90
C SER A 12 9.96 -6.86 0.48
N ALA A 13 10.35 -6.09 1.49
CA ALA A 13 9.76 -6.15 2.83
C ALA A 13 8.28 -5.76 2.81
N ILE A 14 7.93 -4.64 2.16
CA ILE A 14 6.53 -4.21 2.01
C ILE A 14 5.70 -5.24 1.25
N LEU A 15 6.25 -5.79 0.17
CA LEU A 15 5.53 -6.81 -0.59
C LEU A 15 5.26 -8.06 0.25
N THR A 16 6.25 -8.49 1.03
CA THR A 16 6.10 -9.63 1.95
C THR A 16 5.01 -9.33 2.98
N GLN A 17 5.05 -8.15 3.62
CA GLN A 17 4.06 -7.73 4.60
C GLN A 17 2.65 -7.60 4.00
N LEU A 18 2.51 -7.11 2.77
CA LEU A 18 1.22 -7.08 2.06
C LEU A 18 0.70 -8.49 1.78
N ARG A 19 1.55 -9.41 1.35
CA ARG A 19 1.16 -10.80 1.06
C ARG A 19 0.77 -11.57 2.31
N THR A 20 1.39 -11.28 3.46
CA THR A 20 1.07 -11.93 4.73
C THR A 20 0.07 -11.15 5.58
N SER A 21 -0.49 -10.05 5.07
CA SER A 21 -1.39 -9.18 5.84
C SER A 21 -0.80 -8.62 7.15
N HIS A 22 0.52 -8.47 7.22
CA HIS A 22 1.27 -7.97 8.38
C HIS A 22 1.77 -6.54 8.21
N ILE A 23 1.27 -5.82 7.21
CA ILE A 23 1.65 -4.43 6.96
C ILE A 23 1.02 -3.51 8.01
N ALA A 24 1.69 -2.40 8.32
CA ALA A 24 1.28 -1.41 9.31
C ALA A 24 0.05 -0.57 8.90
N LEU A 25 -1.05 -1.24 8.56
CA LEU A 25 -2.40 -0.69 8.48
C LEU A 25 -3.11 -0.91 9.82
N ASN A 26 -4.08 -0.05 10.14
CA ASN A 26 -4.68 -0.02 11.47
C ASN A 26 -5.36 -1.32 11.87
N GLN A 27 -5.93 -2.11 10.94
CA GLN A 27 -6.45 -3.44 11.27
C GLN A 27 -5.39 -4.33 11.92
N TYR A 28 -4.20 -4.41 11.31
CA TYR A 28 -3.10 -5.22 11.82
C TYR A 28 -2.51 -4.62 13.09
N LEU A 29 -2.31 -3.29 13.12
CA LEU A 29 -1.77 -2.60 14.29
C LEU A 29 -2.68 -2.77 15.52
N PHE A 30 -4.00 -2.73 15.35
CA PHE A 30 -4.96 -3.00 16.41
C PHE A 30 -4.84 -4.44 16.92
N HIS A 31 -4.72 -5.41 16.02
CA HIS A 31 -4.56 -6.82 16.39
C HIS A 31 -3.32 -7.07 17.25
N ILE A 32 -2.20 -6.38 16.98
CA ILE A 32 -0.97 -6.47 17.78
C ILE A 32 -0.91 -5.44 18.93
N LYS A 33 -2.01 -4.75 19.23
CA LYS A 33 -2.14 -3.74 20.29
C LYS A 33 -1.20 -2.54 20.15
N GLN A 34 -0.82 -2.19 18.92
CA GLN A 34 -0.02 -1.01 18.57
C GLN A 34 -0.87 0.16 18.05
N SER A 35 -2.18 -0.03 17.88
CA SER A 35 -3.16 1.03 17.60
C SER A 35 -4.36 0.84 18.52
N GLU A 36 -4.93 1.94 18.99
CA GLU A 36 -6.16 1.95 19.80
C GLU A 36 -7.39 1.58 18.97
N THR A 37 -7.33 1.76 17.64
CA THR A 37 -8.48 1.52 16.74
C THR A 37 -8.05 0.80 15.46
N PRO A 38 -8.92 -0.05 14.88
CA PRO A 38 -8.67 -0.71 13.60
C PRO A 38 -9.11 0.13 12.39
N VAL A 39 -9.68 1.33 12.62
CA VAL A 39 -10.36 2.12 11.59
C VAL A 39 -9.38 2.96 10.78
N CYS A 40 -9.76 3.26 9.54
CA CYS A 40 -9.00 4.11 8.63
C CYS A 40 -9.06 5.57 9.12
N PRO A 41 -7.90 6.22 9.32
CA PRO A 41 -7.85 7.60 9.79
C PRO A 41 -8.41 8.59 8.76
N ASN A 42 -8.41 8.21 7.48
CA ASN A 42 -8.85 9.05 6.37
C ASN A 42 -10.33 8.84 5.98
N CYS A 43 -11.03 7.91 6.63
CA CYS A 43 -12.45 7.62 6.35
C CYS A 43 -13.35 7.97 7.53
N LEU A 44 -12.98 9.01 8.29
CA LEU A 44 -13.76 9.50 9.45
C LEU A 44 -14.08 8.40 10.48
N GLY A 45 -13.24 7.37 10.58
CA GLY A 45 -13.45 6.24 11.47
C GLY A 45 -14.57 5.27 11.08
N LEU A 46 -15.14 5.38 9.88
CA LEU A 46 -16.31 4.56 9.46
C LEU A 46 -15.93 3.17 8.95
N MET A 47 -14.72 3.02 8.42
CA MET A 47 -14.26 1.80 7.74
C MET A 47 -13.02 1.24 8.41
N VAL A 48 -12.93 -0.08 8.54
CA VAL A 48 -11.71 -0.76 9.00
C VAL A 48 -10.61 -0.64 7.95
N GLU A 49 -9.40 -0.29 8.38
CA GLU A 49 -8.25 -0.13 7.46
C GLU A 49 -7.62 -1.49 7.13
N THR A 50 -8.30 -2.25 6.28
CA THR A 50 -7.79 -3.51 5.72
C THR A 50 -6.90 -3.25 4.49
N ILE A 51 -6.13 -4.27 4.05
CA ILE A 51 -5.42 -4.19 2.76
C ILE A 51 -6.39 -3.94 1.61
N HIS A 52 -7.55 -4.60 1.62
CA HIS A 52 -8.57 -4.43 0.60
C HIS A 52 -9.10 -2.99 0.60
N HIS A 53 -9.38 -2.44 1.77
CA HIS A 53 -9.81 -1.06 1.92
C HIS A 53 -8.77 -0.09 1.36
N PHE A 54 -7.51 -0.25 1.75
CA PHE A 54 -6.41 0.59 1.29
C PHE A 54 -6.22 0.52 -0.24
N LEU A 55 -6.22 -0.68 -0.81
CA LEU A 55 -5.92 -0.91 -2.24
C LEU A 55 -7.10 -0.68 -3.19
N PHE A 56 -8.35 -0.73 -2.72
CA PHE A 56 -9.51 -0.69 -3.62
C PHE A 56 -10.60 0.31 -3.22
N GLU A 57 -10.85 0.54 -1.93
CA GLU A 57 -12.08 1.21 -1.47
C GLU A 57 -11.86 2.63 -0.94
N CYS A 58 -10.75 2.88 -0.24
CA CYS A 58 -10.53 4.09 0.54
C CYS A 58 -10.68 5.35 -0.31
N LEU A 59 -11.73 6.15 -0.09
CA LEU A 59 -12.02 7.32 -0.95
C LEU A 59 -10.88 8.35 -0.96
N HIS A 60 -10.17 8.48 0.17
CA HIS A 60 -9.02 9.35 0.28
C HIS A 60 -7.92 9.02 -0.75
N TYR A 61 -7.73 7.74 -1.08
CA TYR A 61 -6.72 7.28 -2.04
C TYR A 61 -7.27 7.04 -3.46
N GLN A 62 -8.49 7.52 -3.75
CA GLN A 62 -9.15 7.26 -5.02
C GLN A 62 -8.36 7.81 -6.21
N GLN A 63 -7.79 9.01 -6.07
CA GLN A 63 -7.04 9.66 -7.14
C GLN A 63 -5.75 8.91 -7.45
N GLU A 64 -4.98 8.54 -6.43
CA GLU A 64 -3.75 7.78 -6.54
C GLU A 64 -4.02 6.41 -7.15
N ARG A 65 -5.09 5.72 -6.70
CA ARG A 65 -5.51 4.45 -7.29
C ARG A 65 -5.84 4.61 -8.77
N HIS A 66 -6.54 5.67 -9.15
CA HIS A 66 -6.87 5.92 -10.54
C HIS A 66 -5.62 6.16 -11.39
N VAL A 67 -4.77 7.08 -10.97
CA VAL A 67 -3.56 7.51 -11.72
C VAL A 67 -2.51 6.40 -11.80
N HIS A 68 -2.30 5.65 -10.72
CA HIS A 68 -1.20 4.69 -10.66
C HIS A 68 -1.61 3.26 -10.96
N LEU A 69 -2.84 2.84 -10.62
CA LEU A 69 -3.30 1.46 -10.83
C LEU A 69 -4.29 1.35 -11.99
N ARG A 70 -5.44 2.01 -11.92
CA ARG A 70 -6.55 1.78 -12.88
C ARG A 70 -6.19 2.17 -14.31
N THR A 71 -5.57 3.32 -14.51
CA THR A 71 -5.18 3.77 -15.87
C THR A 71 -4.10 2.89 -16.50
N LYS A 72 -3.27 2.22 -15.69
CA LYS A 72 -2.12 1.42 -16.15
C LYS A 72 -2.46 -0.04 -16.33
N LEU A 73 -3.23 -0.62 -15.42
CA LEU A 73 -3.55 -2.05 -15.37
C LEU A 73 -4.99 -2.36 -15.82
N ARG A 74 -5.85 -1.35 -15.98
CA ARG A 74 -7.27 -1.49 -16.35
C ARG A 74 -7.98 -2.46 -15.38
N CYS A 75 -8.74 -3.43 -15.90
CA CYS A 75 -9.45 -4.43 -15.08
C CYS A 75 -8.50 -5.26 -14.19
N LYS A 76 -7.23 -5.43 -14.60
CA LYS A 76 -6.24 -6.16 -13.79
C LYS A 76 -5.88 -5.40 -12.49
N ALA A 77 -6.18 -4.11 -12.41
CA ALA A 77 -6.01 -3.30 -11.20
C ALA A 77 -6.95 -3.72 -10.06
N GLU A 78 -8.00 -4.49 -10.33
CA GLU A 78 -9.02 -4.87 -9.34
C GLU A 78 -8.73 -6.24 -8.69
N SER A 79 -7.67 -6.94 -9.15
CA SER A 79 -7.25 -8.21 -8.58
C SER A 79 -6.09 -8.03 -7.60
N LEU A 80 -6.36 -8.32 -6.32
CA LEU A 80 -5.32 -8.34 -5.29
C LEU A 80 -4.17 -9.30 -5.65
N GLN A 81 -4.51 -10.50 -6.12
CA GLN A 81 -3.52 -11.49 -6.54
C GLN A 81 -2.64 -10.95 -7.67
N HIS A 82 -3.23 -10.29 -8.68
CA HIS A 82 -2.46 -9.72 -9.78
C HIS A 82 -1.52 -8.60 -9.33
N LEU A 83 -2.03 -7.68 -8.50
CA LEU A 83 -1.25 -6.56 -7.95
C LEU A 83 -0.06 -7.03 -7.12
N LEU A 84 -0.24 -8.09 -6.32
CA LEU A 84 0.79 -8.60 -5.42
C LEU A 84 1.72 -9.65 -6.07
N ALA A 85 1.38 -10.23 -7.23
CA ALA A 85 2.15 -11.33 -7.82
C ALA A 85 3.00 -10.93 -9.03
N THR A 86 2.55 -10.00 -9.87
CA THR A 86 3.18 -9.77 -11.19
C THR A 86 4.15 -8.61 -11.19
N ALA A 87 5.34 -8.80 -11.76
CA ALA A 87 6.40 -7.78 -11.78
C ALA A 87 5.97 -6.46 -12.42
N ASP A 88 5.16 -6.52 -13.48
CA ASP A 88 4.59 -5.33 -14.13
C ASP A 88 3.64 -4.57 -13.19
N ALA A 89 2.75 -5.27 -12.50
CA ALA A 89 1.84 -4.64 -11.54
C ALA A 89 2.57 -4.08 -10.31
N LEU A 90 3.62 -4.76 -9.82
CA LEU A 90 4.40 -4.31 -8.66
C LEU A 90 5.01 -2.93 -8.88
N LYS A 91 5.49 -2.63 -10.09
CA LYS A 91 6.00 -1.30 -10.44
C LYS A 91 4.94 -0.21 -10.19
N TYR A 92 3.70 -0.47 -10.58
CA TYR A 92 2.59 0.46 -10.41
C TYR A 92 2.08 0.51 -8.96
N LEU A 93 2.06 -0.64 -8.28
CA LEU A 93 1.74 -0.75 -6.86
C LEU A 93 2.68 0.09 -5.99
N PHE A 94 3.99 0.02 -6.21
CA PHE A 94 4.95 0.83 -5.45
C PHE A 94 4.83 2.33 -5.75
N ARG A 95 4.43 2.72 -6.96
CA ARG A 95 4.12 4.12 -7.27
C ARG A 95 2.91 4.61 -6.50
N PHE A 96 1.83 3.80 -6.46
CA PHE A 96 0.66 4.06 -5.64
C PHE A 96 1.00 4.18 -4.15
N ILE A 97 1.75 3.22 -3.61
CA ILE A 97 2.16 3.22 -2.20
C ILE A 97 3.01 4.46 -1.87
N ARG A 98 3.89 4.87 -2.78
CA ARG A 98 4.69 6.07 -2.58
C ARG A 98 3.82 7.34 -2.64
N SER A 99 2.88 7.44 -3.57
CA SER A 99 2.04 8.63 -3.69
C SER A 99 1.13 8.81 -2.47
N THR A 100 0.66 7.73 -1.84
CA THR A 100 -0.24 7.79 -0.68
C THR A 100 0.45 8.22 0.61
N GLN A 101 1.79 8.20 0.65
CA GLN A 101 2.62 8.50 1.83
C GLN A 101 2.31 7.67 3.10
N ARG A 102 1.44 6.65 3.01
CA ARG A 102 0.98 5.88 4.18
C ARG A 102 2.12 5.16 4.89
N PHE A 103 3.12 4.71 4.13
CA PHE A 103 4.29 3.98 4.62
C PHE A 103 5.58 4.78 4.49
N LYS A 104 5.54 6.11 4.69
CA LYS A 104 6.70 7.01 4.53
C LYS A 104 7.97 6.55 5.28
N LEU A 105 7.81 5.91 6.44
CA LEU A 105 8.94 5.36 7.21
C LEU A 105 9.59 4.13 6.54
N LEU A 106 8.80 3.33 5.81
CA LEU A 106 9.28 2.12 5.12
C LEU A 106 9.71 2.41 3.68
N LEU A 107 9.10 3.40 3.01
CA LEU A 107 9.47 3.91 1.69
C LEU A 107 9.53 5.44 1.73
N PRO A 108 10.69 6.03 2.06
CA PRO A 108 10.88 7.47 1.89
C PRO A 108 10.69 7.82 0.42
N SER A 109 9.94 8.89 0.16
CA SER A 109 9.96 9.56 -1.13
C SER A 109 11.37 10.10 -1.32
N ASP A 110 12.12 9.56 -2.28
CA ASP A 110 13.40 10.16 -2.67
C ASP A 110 13.09 11.57 -3.18
N SER A 111 13.39 12.57 -2.35
CA SER A 111 13.27 13.98 -2.68
C SER A 111 14.11 14.24 -3.93
N THR A 112 13.45 14.60 -5.04
CA THR A 112 14.08 15.38 -6.11
C THR A 112 13.47 16.76 -6.07
#